data_AF-A0A2D3TDA7-F1
#
_entry.id   AF-A0A2D3TDA7-F1
#
_cell.length_a   1.000
_cell.length_b   1.000
_cell.length_c   1.000
_cell.angle_alpha   90.00
_cell.angle_beta   90.00
_cell.angle_gamma   90.00
#
_symmetry.space_group_name_H-M   'P 1'
#
loop_
_entity.id
_entity.type
_entity.pdbx_description
1 polymer ?
#
loop_
_entity_poly.entity_id
_entity_poly.type
_entity_poly.pdbx_seq_one_letter_code
_entity_poly.pdbx_strand_id
1 'polypeptide(L)'
;MLITGHFGKENRLQPYIFDIHPFFNETGQLIGPSHRPDTAVFFSPLDYIPGKSPTTFTASHPNTMLTQRELQIIFYFYQGLSQKEVAACLHLSHRAVDNKLRENL
;
A
#
# COMPACT_ATOMS: atom_id res chain seq x y z
N MET A 1 7.11 7.82 3.11
CA MET A 1 7.76 7.73 4.44
C MET A 1 6.71 7.97 5.52
N LEU A 2 6.66 7.14 6.58
CA LEU A 2 5.72 7.33 7.69
C LEU A 2 6.41 8.07 8.84
N ILE A 3 5.83 9.19 9.30
CA ILE A 3 6.35 9.98 10.42
C ILE A 3 5.21 10.30 11.38
N THR A 4 5.42 10.12 12.68
CA THR A 4 4.49 10.62 13.70
C THR A 4 5.03 11.94 14.24
N GLY A 5 4.22 12.99 14.18
CA GLY A 5 4.64 14.32 14.60
C GLY A 5 3.50 15.31 14.58
N HIS A 6 3.81 16.56 14.92
CA HIS A 6 2.88 17.67 14.83
C HIS A 6 3.08 18.39 13.50
N PHE A 7 2.12 18.27 12.59
CA PHE A 7 2.19 18.91 11.26
C PHE A 7 0.87 19.59 10.89
N GLY A 8 0.94 20.57 9.98
CA GLY A 8 -0.24 21.30 9.50
C GLY A 8 -0.85 22.26 10.52
N LYS A 9 -1.96 22.90 10.14
CA LYS A 9 -2.58 23.99 10.90
C LYS A 9 -3.12 23.55 12.27
N GLU A 10 -3.59 22.31 12.36
CA GLU A 10 -4.20 21.76 13.58
C GLU A 10 -3.16 21.38 14.65
N ASN A 11 -1.89 21.26 14.27
CA ASN A 11 -0.77 20.99 15.18
C ASN A 11 -1.01 19.80 16.12
N ARG A 12 -1.68 18.75 15.64
CA ARG A 12 -1.99 17.54 16.41
C ARG A 12 -0.91 16.47 16.20
N LEU A 13 -0.56 15.76 17.28
CA LEU A 13 0.32 14.59 17.18
C LEU A 13 -0.42 13.45 16.49
N GLN A 14 -0.02 13.12 15.26
CA GLN A 14 -0.61 12.03 14.51
C GLN A 14 0.37 11.49 13.44
N PRO A 15 0.12 10.28 12.91
CA PRO A 15 0.96 9.74 11.84
C PRO A 15 0.62 10.38 10.49
N TYR A 16 1.65 10.61 9.68
CA TYR A 16 1.56 11.15 8.33
C TYR A 16 2.38 10.31 7.36
N ILE A 17 1.83 10.06 6.17
CA ILE A 17 2.55 9.48 5.05
C ILE A 17 3.00 10.64 4.16
N PHE A 18 4.30 10.76 3.99
CA PHE A 18 4.92 11.69 3.06
C PHE A 18 5.27 10.96 1.77
N ASP A 19 4.70 11.43 0.66
CA ASP A 19 5.21 11.11 -0.67
C ASP A 19 6.30 12.13 -1.04
N ILE A 20 7.54 11.66 -1.16
CA ILE A 20 8.72 12.52 -1.36
C ILE A 20 9.24 12.30 -2.77
N HIS A 21 9.26 13.38 -3.55
CA HIS A 21 9.70 13.37 -4.94
C HIS A 21 10.69 14.53 -5.17
N PRO A 22 11.65 14.36 -6.09
CA PRO A 22 12.54 15.45 -6.46
C PRO A 22 11.76 16.60 -7.10
N PHE A 23 12.03 17.82 -6.64
CA PHE A 23 11.49 19.06 -7.17
C PHE A 23 12.54 19.72 -8.06
N PHE A 24 12.19 19.87 -9.33
CA PHE A 24 13.04 20.48 -10.34
C PHE A 24 12.55 21.88 -10.68
N ASN A 25 13.47 22.80 -10.99
CA ASN A 25 13.10 24.09 -11.57
C ASN A 25 12.72 23.94 -13.05
N GLU A 26 12.31 25.05 -13.67
CA GLU A 26 11.96 25.12 -15.09
C GLU A 26 13.10 24.70 -16.03
N THR A 27 14.36 24.76 -15.56
CA THR A 27 15.55 24.33 -16.32
C THR A 27 15.97 22.89 -16.03
N GLY A 28 15.24 22.15 -15.21
CA GLY A 28 15.52 20.75 -14.87
C GLY A 28 16.59 20.54 -13.79
N GLN A 29 17.08 21.60 -13.13
CA GLN A 29 17.96 21.47 -11.96
C GLN A 29 17.16 21.09 -10.71
N LEU A 30 17.70 20.14 -9.93
CA LEU A 30 17.14 19.73 -8.65
C LEU A 30 17.26 20.88 -7.64
N ILE A 31 16.13 21.39 -7.17
CA ILE A 31 16.07 22.43 -6.12
C ILE A 31 15.98 21.79 -4.73
N GLY A 32 15.41 20.59 -4.63
CA GLY A 32 15.27 19.86 -3.37
C GLY A 32 14.13 18.85 -3.41
N PRO A 33 13.75 18.27 -2.25
CA PRO A 33 12.63 17.36 -2.15
C PRO A 33 11.30 18.13 -2.00
N SER A 34 10.34 17.85 -2.87
CA SER A 34 8.93 18.18 -2.67
C SER A 34 8.27 17.05 -1.90
N HIS A 35 7.41 17.40 -0.95
CA HIS A 35 6.69 16.43 -0.15
C HIS A 35 5.25 16.87 0.06
N ARG A 36 4.33 15.92 -0.07
CA ARG A 36 2.93 16.10 0.30
C ARG A 36 2.62 15.20 1.50
N PRO A 37 2.31 15.78 2.68
CA PRO A 37 1.84 14.99 3.81
C PRO A 37 0.37 14.64 3.65
N ASP A 38 0.05 13.36 3.67
CA ASP A 38 -1.30 12.85 3.87
C ASP A 38 -1.41 12.25 5.27
N THR A 39 -2.52 12.52 5.97
CA THR A 39 -2.75 11.93 7.30
C THR A 39 -2.93 10.43 7.19
N ALA A 40 -2.18 9.66 7.99
CA ALA A 40 -2.30 8.22 8.03
C ALA A 40 -3.38 7.80 9.03
N VAL A 41 -4.13 6.76 8.71
CA VAL A 41 -5.13 6.15 9.63
C VAL A 41 -4.52 5.08 10.55
N PHE A 42 -3.20 4.89 10.52
CA PHE A 42 -2.48 3.86 11.25
C PHE A 42 -1.09 4.35 11.70
N PHE A 43 -0.55 3.78 12.78
CA PHE A 43 0.72 4.20 13.38
C PHE A 43 1.92 3.40 12.88
N SER A 44 1.70 2.18 12.39
CA SER A 44 2.72 1.32 11.79
C SER A 44 2.20 0.68 10.51
N PRO A 45 3.02 0.49 9.47
CA PRO A 45 2.64 -0.31 8.31
C PRO A 45 2.27 -1.75 8.70
N LEU A 46 2.78 -2.25 9.84
CA LEU A 46 2.40 -3.55 10.40
C LEU A 46 0.95 -3.60 10.87
N ASP A 47 0.38 -2.46 11.27
CA ASP A 47 -1.05 -2.31 11.58
C ASP A 47 -1.91 -2.36 10.31
N TYR A 48 -1.31 -2.46 9.13
CA TYR A 48 -2.00 -2.64 7.86
C TYR A 48 -1.88 -4.08 7.32
N ILE A 49 -1.07 -4.94 7.98
CA ILE A 49 -0.93 -6.34 7.60
C ILE A 49 -2.16 -7.13 8.10
N PRO A 50 -2.88 -7.84 7.21
CA PRO A 50 -3.99 -8.69 7.61
C PRO A 50 -3.55 -9.71 8.69
N GLY A 51 -4.19 -9.66 9.85
CA GLY A 51 -3.91 -10.55 10.99
C GLY A 51 -3.11 -9.95 12.15
N LYS A 52 -2.62 -8.70 12.03
CA LYS A 52 -1.97 -7.97 13.15
C LYS A 52 -2.57 -6.59 13.48
N SER A 53 -3.48 -6.10 12.62
CA SER A 53 -4.23 -4.87 12.86
C SER A 53 -5.41 -5.09 13.82
N PRO A 54 -5.68 -4.17 14.77
CA PRO A 54 -6.97 -4.11 15.46
C PRO A 54 -8.12 -3.67 14.53
N THR A 55 -7.79 -3.16 13.34
CA THR A 55 -8.76 -2.75 12.33
C THR A 55 -8.71 -3.73 11.18
N THR A 56 -9.66 -4.67 11.14
CA THR A 56 -9.91 -5.47 9.95
C THR A 56 -10.19 -4.50 8.80
N PHE A 57 -9.38 -4.55 7.73
CA PHE A 57 -9.76 -3.97 6.45
C PHE A 57 -10.96 -4.77 5.94
N THR A 58 -12.15 -4.45 6.44
CA THR A 58 -13.36 -4.60 5.64
C THR A 58 -13.19 -3.61 4.51
N ALA A 59 -12.60 -4.09 3.41
CA ALA A 59 -12.90 -3.53 2.11
C ALA A 59 -14.42 -3.51 2.04
N SER A 60 -15.06 -2.38 2.32
CA SER A 60 -16.47 -2.22 1.99
C SER A 60 -16.48 -2.22 0.48
N HIS A 61 -16.54 -3.41 -0.12
CA HIS A 61 -16.52 -3.66 -1.56
C HIS A 61 -17.44 -2.65 -2.24
N PRO A 62 -16.92 -1.59 -2.91
CA PRO A 62 -17.76 -0.78 -3.77
C PRO A 62 -17.86 -1.44 -5.15
N ASN A 63 -17.01 -2.45 -5.42
CA ASN A 63 -16.87 -3.13 -6.70
C ASN A 63 -16.83 -4.65 -6.50
N THR A 64 -17.88 -5.33 -6.93
CA THR A 64 -17.97 -6.80 -7.02
C THR A 64 -17.03 -7.41 -8.07
N MET A 65 -16.16 -6.62 -8.72
CA MET A 65 -15.32 -7.09 -9.81
C MET A 65 -14.17 -7.98 -9.37
N LEU A 66 -13.66 -7.82 -8.14
CA LEU A 66 -12.53 -8.61 -7.63
C LEU A 66 -12.91 -9.31 -6.33
N THR A 67 -12.63 -10.61 -6.27
CA THR A 67 -12.75 -11.38 -5.03
C THR A 67 -11.68 -10.97 -4.03
N GLN A 68 -11.90 -11.26 -2.75
CA GLN A 68 -10.88 -11.07 -1.70
C GLN A 68 -9.55 -11.77 -2.05
N ARG A 69 -9.63 -12.91 -2.74
CA ARG A 69 -8.45 -13.67 -3.16
C ARG A 69 -7.65 -12.96 -4.24
N GLU A 70 -8.32 -12.39 -5.24
CA GLU A 70 -7.67 -11.61 -6.30
C GLU A 70 -7.04 -10.33 -5.74
N LEU A 71 -7.72 -9.64 -4.81
CA LEU A 71 -7.16 -8.48 -4.11
C LEU A 71 -5.88 -8.82 -3.35
N GLN A 72 -5.84 -9.96 -2.66
CA GLN A 72 -4.63 -10.42 -1.97
C GLN A 72 -3.48 -10.69 -2.96
N ILE A 73 -3.76 -11.30 -4.11
CA ILE A 73 -2.75 -11.57 -5.15
C ILE A 73 -2.18 -10.26 -5.69
N ILE A 74 -3.04 -9.29 -6.05
CA ILE A 74 -2.63 -7.97 -6.53
C ILE A 74 -1.78 -7.24 -5.50
N PHE A 75 -2.19 -7.28 -4.23
CA PHE A 75 -1.48 -6.62 -3.13
C PHE A 75 -0.02 -7.11 -3.02
N TYR A 76 0.21 -8.42 -3.08
CA TYR A 76 1.57 -8.96 -3.02
C TYR A 76 2.39 -8.68 -4.28
N PHE A 77 1.78 -8.70 -5.48
CA PHE A 77 2.47 -8.28 -6.70
C PHE A 77 2.86 -6.81 -6.67
N TYR A 78 2.02 -5.94 -6.11
CA TYR A 78 2.33 -4.52 -5.95
C TYR A 78 3.53 -4.27 -5.01
N GLN A 79 3.78 -5.20 -4.07
CA GLN A 79 4.97 -5.19 -3.21
C GLN A 79 6.23 -5.76 -3.90
N GLY A 80 6.14 -6.18 -5.17
CA GLY A 80 7.25 -6.69 -5.96
C GLY A 80 7.54 -8.18 -5.77
N LEU A 81 6.64 -8.94 -5.13
CA LEU A 81 6.83 -10.38 -4.96
C LEU A 81 6.64 -11.11 -6.30
N SER A 82 7.47 -12.12 -6.53
CA SER A 82 7.31 -13.04 -7.65
C SER A 82 6.10 -13.96 -7.45
N GLN A 83 5.59 -14.53 -8.54
CA GLN A 83 4.46 -15.46 -8.50
C GLN A 83 4.69 -16.67 -7.56
N LYS A 84 5.95 -17.12 -7.43
CA LYS A 84 6.33 -18.18 -6.49
C LYS A 84 6.23 -17.72 -5.03
N GLU A 85 6.68 -16.51 -4.75
CA GLU A 85 6.60 -15.92 -3.40
C GLU A 85 5.16 -15.63 -3.01
N VAL A 86 4.35 -15.09 -3.93
CA VAL A 86 2.90 -14.91 -3.76
C VAL A 86 2.21 -16.24 -3.45
N ALA A 87 2.55 -17.29 -4.20
CA ALA A 87 2.00 -18.63 -3.97
C ALA A 87 2.36 -19.16 -2.57
N ALA A 88 3.61 -18.96 -2.12
CA ALA A 88 4.04 -19.32 -0.78
C ALA A 88 3.31 -18.53 0.31
N CYS A 89 3.21 -17.20 0.18
CA CYS A 89 2.50 -16.34 1.14
C CYS A 89 1.02 -16.69 1.27
N LEU A 90 0.40 -17.15 0.19
CA LEU A 90 -1.02 -17.50 0.14
C LEU A 90 -1.31 -18.98 0.38
N HIS A 91 -0.29 -19.82 0.60
CA HIS A 91 -0.41 -21.28 0.69
C HIS A 91 -1.11 -21.88 -0.54
N LEU A 92 -0.75 -21.39 -1.73
CA LEU A 92 -1.26 -21.83 -3.03
C LEU A 92 -0.19 -22.53 -3.84
N SER A 93 -0.61 -23.29 -4.85
CA SER A 93 0.31 -23.72 -5.91
C SER A 93 0.55 -22.57 -6.89
N HIS A 94 1.71 -22.59 -7.53
CA HIS A 94 2.04 -21.65 -8.62
C HIS A 94 0.95 -21.60 -9.70
N ARG A 95 0.40 -22.77 -10.06
CA ARG A 95 -0.68 -22.91 -11.05
C ARG A 95 -1.97 -22.24 -10.59
N ALA A 96 -2.30 -22.29 -9.30
CA ALA A 96 -3.50 -21.64 -8.78
C ALA A 96 -3.39 -20.10 -8.88
N VAL A 97 -2.20 -19.54 -8.63
CA VAL A 97 -1.96 -18.10 -8.83
C VAL A 97 -2.01 -17.74 -10.32
N ASP A 98 -1.41 -18.56 -11.20
CA ASP A 98 -1.45 -18.35 -12.66
C ASP A 98 -2.86 -18.33 -13.23
N ASN A 99 -3.67 -19.32 -12.84
CA ASN A 99 -5.06 -19.40 -13.27
C ASN A 99 -5.84 -18.17 -12.82
N LYS A 100 -5.63 -17.70 -11.58
CA LYS A 100 -6.34 -16.53 -11.06
C LYS A 100 -5.95 -15.23 -11.76
N LEU A 101 -4.68 -15.11 -12.15
CA LEU A 101 -4.23 -14.00 -13.00
C LEU A 101 -4.93 -14.05 -14.36
N ARG A 102 -4.95 -15.20 -15.03
CA ARG A 102 -5.56 -15.31 -16.37
C ARG A 102 -7.09 -15.17 -16.40
N GLU A 103 -7.78 -15.50 -15.31
CA GLU A 103 -9.24 -15.60 -15.29
C GLU A 103 -9.91 -14.22 -15.15
N ASN A 104 -9.27 -13.23 -14.51
CA ASN A 104 -9.88 -11.92 -14.21
C ASN A 104 -8.90 -10.72 -14.10
N LEU A 105 -7.60 -10.88 -14.33
CA LEU A 105 -6.57 -9.83 -14.23
C LEU A 105 -5.88 -9.58 -15.58
#